data_AF-A0A848W488-F1
#
_entry.id   AF-A0A848W488-F1
#
_cell.length_a   1.000
_cell.length_b   1.000
_cell.length_c   1.000
_cell.angle_alpha   90.00
_cell.angle_beta   90.00
_cell.angle_gamma   90.00
#
_symmetry.space_group_name_H-M   'P 1'
#
loop_
_entity.id
_entity.type
_entity.pdbx_description
1 polymer ?
#
loop_
_entity_poly.entity_id
_entity_poly.type
_entity_poly.pdbx_seq_one_letter_code
_entity_poly.pdbx_strand_id
1 'polypeptide(L)'
;ASVEDIRFGEINLASTKKNKSLQDLLVQTVILNSRERSFKITAIDTALSFLKVVIESSPDNKVYRLDFSLNFEVLKKGRFSDNIAIKTDDPRFPEITVPVSGEIR
;
A
#
# COMPACT_ATOMS: atom_id res chain seq x y z
N ALA A 1 7.89 14.32 -0.70
CA ALA A 1 8.11 12.89 -0.43
C ALA A 1 8.55 12.23 -1.74
N SER A 2 9.57 11.37 -1.74
CA SER A 2 9.80 10.47 -2.88
C SER A 2 8.76 9.36 -2.76
N VAL A 3 7.93 9.18 -3.78
CA VAL A 3 6.94 8.10 -3.77
C VAL A 3 7.53 6.93 -4.52
N GLU A 4 7.83 5.86 -3.79
CA GLU A 4 8.18 4.57 -4.38
C GLU A 4 6.90 3.89 -4.87
N ASP A 5 6.98 3.22 -6.01
CA ASP A 5 5.87 2.45 -6.54
C ASP A 5 5.81 1.05 -5.92
N ILE A 6 4.60 0.55 -5.70
CA ILE A 6 4.35 -0.76 -5.10
C ILE A 6 4.27 -1.80 -6.22
N ARG A 7 5.22 -2.73 -6.25
CA ARG A 7 5.27 -3.83 -7.23
C ARG A 7 5.15 -5.18 -6.53
N PHE A 8 4.01 -5.83 -6.68
CA PHE A 8 3.80 -7.19 -6.17
C PHE A 8 4.38 -8.28 -7.08
N GLY A 9 4.76 -7.94 -8.32
CA GLY A 9 5.28 -8.89 -9.29
C GLY A 9 4.25 -9.94 -9.70
N GLU A 10 4.74 -11.13 -10.07
CA GLU A 10 3.90 -12.27 -10.41
C GLU A 10 3.55 -13.08 -9.16
N ILE A 11 2.26 -13.31 -8.94
CA ILE A 11 1.72 -14.04 -7.79
C ILE A 11 0.99 -15.27 -8.30
N ASN A 12 1.48 -16.44 -7.91
CA ASN A 12 0.75 -17.69 -8.10
C ASN A 12 -0.32 -17.84 -7.02
N LEU A 13 -1.59 -17.69 -7.40
CA LEU A 13 -2.69 -17.65 -6.44
C LEU A 13 -2.86 -18.99 -5.70
N ALA A 14 -2.61 -20.11 -6.39
CA ALA A 14 -2.83 -21.45 -5.85
C ALA A 14 -1.82 -21.83 -4.77
N SER A 15 -0.54 -21.50 -4.97
CA SER A 15 0.51 -21.77 -3.97
C SER A 15 0.42 -20.79 -2.81
N THR A 16 0.21 -19.50 -3.08
CA THR A 16 0.20 -18.46 -2.05
C THR A 16 -1.01 -18.55 -1.12
N LYS A 17 -2.19 -18.97 -1.61
CA LYS A 17 -3.36 -19.22 -0.74
C LYS A 17 -3.10 -20.29 0.33
N LYS A 18 -2.25 -21.28 0.04
CA LYS A 18 -1.99 -22.42 0.92
C LYS A 18 -0.81 -22.21 1.87
N ASN A 19 -0.04 -21.13 1.70
CA ASN A 19 1.18 -20.89 2.45
C ASN A 19 1.19 -19.47 3.02
N LYS A 20 0.99 -19.36 4.33
CA LYS A 20 0.93 -18.07 5.02
C LYS A 20 2.24 -17.29 4.91
N SER A 21 3.39 -17.98 4.99
CA SER A 21 4.70 -17.34 4.84
C SER A 21 4.87 -16.70 3.45
N LEU A 22 4.35 -17.30 2.38
CA LEU A 22 4.37 -16.67 1.04
C LEU A 22 3.48 -15.42 0.98
N GLN A 23 2.37 -15.39 1.74
CA GLN A 23 1.54 -14.19 1.82
C GLN A 23 2.27 -13.06 2.55
N ASP A 24 2.98 -13.39 3.62
CA ASP A 24 3.69 -12.41 4.44
C ASP A 24 4.90 -11.82 3.68
N LEU A 25 5.53 -12.59 2.79
CA LEU A 25 6.59 -12.10 1.88
C LEU A 25 6.09 -11.12 0.82
N LEU A 26 4.78 -11.10 0.54
CA LEU A 26 4.19 -10.17 -0.43
C LEU A 26 3.85 -8.82 0.18
N VAL A 27 3.98 -8.64 1.49
CA VAL A 27 3.73 -7.34 2.13
C VAL A 27 4.71 -6.31 1.60
N GLN A 28 4.18 -5.19 1.09
CA GLN A 28 4.96 -4.07 0.58
C GLN A 28 4.85 -2.90 1.55
N THR A 29 5.99 -2.37 2.00
CA THR A 29 6.01 -1.25 2.95
C THR A 29 6.34 0.05 2.23
N VAL A 30 5.50 1.07 2.43
CA VAL A 30 5.77 2.45 2.02
C VAL A 30 5.98 3.30 3.27
N ILE A 31 7.05 4.10 3.28
CA ILE A 31 7.33 5.03 4.37
C ILE A 31 7.05 6.46 3.90
N LEU A 32 6.12 7.14 4.55
CA LEU A 32 5.89 8.57 4.35
C LEU A 32 6.57 9.32 5.49
N ASN A 33 7.45 10.26 5.16
CA ASN A 33 8.20 11.04 6.13
C ASN A 33 8.13 12.54 5.80
N SER A 34 7.85 13.35 6.81
CA SER A 34 7.94 14.81 6.76
C SER A 34 9.07 15.31 7.67
N ARG A 35 10.02 16.03 7.06
CA ARG A 35 11.18 16.60 7.78
C ARG A 35 10.82 17.87 8.58
N GLU A 36 9.77 18.57 8.18
CA GLU A 36 9.50 19.92 8.67
C GLU A 36 8.37 19.98 9.69
N ARG A 37 7.27 19.25 9.46
CA ARG A 37 6.06 19.31 10.29
C ARG A 37 5.40 17.95 10.44
N SER A 38 4.67 17.78 11.53
CA SER A 38 3.73 16.68 11.65
C SER A 38 2.60 16.86 10.62
N PHE A 39 2.04 15.73 10.19
CA PHE A 39 0.88 15.68 9.32
C PHE A 39 0.03 14.46 9.72
N LYS A 40 -1.21 14.41 9.26
CA LYS A 40 -2.12 13.28 9.45
C LYS A 40 -2.52 12.73 8.10
N ILE A 41 -2.53 11.42 7.98
CA ILE A 41 -3.24 10.73 6.89
C ILE A 41 -4.73 10.80 7.23
N THR A 42 -5.52 11.41 6.36
CA THR A 42 -6.96 11.61 6.55
C THR A 42 -7.80 10.57 5.82
N ALA A 43 -7.29 10.02 4.72
CA ALA A 43 -7.91 8.92 4.00
C ALA A 43 -6.89 8.18 3.11
N ILE A 44 -7.21 6.94 2.77
CA ILE A 44 -6.53 6.16 1.73
C ILE A 44 -7.60 5.62 0.80
N ASP A 45 -7.58 6.08 -0.45
CA ASP A 45 -8.54 5.69 -1.48
C ASP A 45 -7.86 4.80 -2.54
N THR A 46 -8.52 3.72 -2.92
CA THR A 46 -8.09 2.82 -4.01
C THR A 46 -9.28 2.10 -4.61
N ALA A 47 -9.26 1.85 -5.92
CA ALA A 47 -10.26 1.01 -6.58
C ALA A 47 -9.95 -0.51 -6.46
N LEU A 48 -8.77 -0.87 -5.93
CA LEU A 48 -8.37 -2.26 -5.70
C LEU A 48 -9.03 -2.80 -4.42
N SER A 49 -10.23 -3.36 -4.55
CA SER A 49 -11.00 -3.91 -3.42
C SER A 49 -10.32 -5.06 -2.66
N PHE A 50 -9.27 -5.64 -3.24
CA PHE A 50 -8.48 -6.71 -2.64
C PHE A 50 -7.23 -6.19 -1.91
N LEU A 51 -6.93 -4.90 -1.96
CA LEU A 51 -5.79 -4.32 -1.26
C LEU A 51 -6.17 -4.05 0.19
N LYS A 52 -5.29 -4.45 1.11
CA LYS A 52 -5.38 -4.14 2.55
C LYS A 52 -4.19 -3.26 2.92
N VAL A 53 -4.43 -2.30 3.81
CA VAL A 53 -3.38 -1.42 4.33
C VAL A 53 -3.43 -1.41 5.86
N VAL A 54 -2.27 -1.57 6.48
CA VAL A 54 -2.06 -1.33 7.91
C VAL A 54 -1.19 -0.09 8.04
N ILE A 55 -1.60 0.83 8.90
CA ILE A 55 -0.94 2.13 9.07
C ILE A 55 -0.43 2.22 10.51
N GLU A 56 0.86 2.52 10.64
CA GLU A 56 1.50 2.84 11.91
C GLU A 56 2.13 4.23 11.82
N SER A 57 2.04 5.02 12.88
CA SER A 57 2.63 6.36 12.94
C SER A 57 3.65 6.48 14.07
N SER A 58 4.65 7.33 13.87
CA SER A 58 5.53 7.77 14.95
C SER A 58 4.75 8.61 15.97
N PRO A 59 5.21 8.71 17.24
CA PRO A 59 4.55 9.51 18.26
C PRO A 59 4.37 11.00 17.90
N ASP A 60 5.25 11.54 17.04
CA ASP A 60 5.20 12.93 16.59
C ASP A 60 4.45 13.12 15.26
N ASN A 61 3.89 12.05 14.68
CA ASN A 61 3.18 12.05 13.38
C ASN A 61 4.00 12.67 12.24
N LYS A 62 5.32 12.49 12.27
CA LYS A 62 6.20 12.87 11.15
C LYS A 62 6.53 11.71 10.24
N VAL A 63 6.40 10.48 10.73
CA VAL A 63 6.66 9.27 9.97
C VAL A 63 5.44 8.35 10.04
N TYR A 64 5.04 7.85 8.87
CA TYR A 64 4.02 6.82 8.72
C TYR A 64 4.62 5.63 7.99
N ARG A 65 4.38 4.43 8.53
CA ARG A 65 4.64 3.16 7.87
C ARG A 65 3.31 2.59 7.38
N LEU A 66 3.23 2.33 6.09
CA LEU A 66 2.05 1.75 5.45
C LEU A 66 2.44 0.38 4.89
N ASP A 67 1.89 -0.67 5.49
CA ASP A 67 2.10 -2.04 5.05
C ASP A 67 0.91 -2.49 4.19
N PHE A 68 1.16 -2.64 2.89
CA PHE A 68 0.18 -3.07 1.89
C PHE A 68 0.24 -4.58 1.69
N SER A 69 -0.91 -5.23 1.78
CA SER A 69 -1.05 -6.67 1.57
C SER A 69 -2.26 -6.99 0.70
N LEU A 70 -2.33 -8.22 0.21
CA LEU A 70 -3.42 -8.66 -0.67
C LEU A 70 -4.42 -9.54 0.09
N ASN A 71 -5.70 -9.31 -0.14
CA ASN A 71 -6.78 -10.15 0.33
C ASN A 71 -6.99 -11.35 -0.59
N PHE A 72 -6.25 -12.44 -0.33
CA PHE A 72 -6.28 -13.63 -1.19
C PHE A 72 -7.68 -14.23 -1.38
N GLU A 73 -8.61 -14.05 -0.44
CA GLU A 73 -9.97 -14.59 -0.55
C GLU A 73 -10.77 -14.01 -1.73
N VAL A 74 -10.54 -12.74 -2.06
CA VAL A 74 -11.28 -12.01 -3.11
C VAL A 74 -10.44 -11.71 -4.35
N LEU A 75 -9.16 -12.12 -4.37
CA LEU A 75 -8.29 -11.97 -5.53
C LEU A 75 -8.84 -12.75 -6.73
N LYS A 76 -8.80 -12.10 -7.90
CA LYS A 76 -9.11 -12.68 -9.19
C LYS A 76 -7.84 -12.74 -10.03
N LYS A 77 -7.75 -13.74 -10.90
CA LYS A 77 -6.65 -13.85 -11.86
C LYS A 77 -6.65 -12.67 -12.82
N GLY A 78 -5.46 -12.27 -13.26
CA GLY A 78 -5.26 -11.18 -14.19
C GLY A 78 -4.21 -10.18 -13.73
N ARG A 79 -3.91 -9.21 -14.60
CA ARG A 79 -3.05 -8.08 -14.28
C ARG A 79 -3.86 -6.99 -13.61
N PHE A 80 -3.24 -6.32 -12.64
CA PHE A 80 -3.78 -5.10 -12.04
C PHE A 80 -2.72 -4.01 -12.05
N SER A 81 -3.16 -2.78 -12.29
CA SER A 81 -2.33 -1.58 -12.29
C SER A 81 -3.27 -0.42 -11.95
N ASP A 82 -3.00 0.25 -10.83
CA ASP A 82 -3.86 1.32 -10.33
C ASP A 82 -3.04 2.30 -9.50
N ASN A 83 -3.68 3.35 -9.00
CA ASN A 83 -3.10 4.32 -8.09
C ASN A 83 -3.81 4.29 -6.74
N ILE A 84 -3.04 4.42 -5.67
CA ILE A 84 -3.55 4.63 -4.32
C ILE A 84 -3.41 6.12 -4.01
N ALA A 85 -4.51 6.78 -3.67
CA ALA A 85 -4.50 8.18 -3.26
C ALA A 85 -4.46 8.25 -1.73
N ILE A 86 -3.35 8.76 -1.19
CA ILE A 86 -3.18 8.97 0.24
C ILE A 86 -3.42 10.45 0.52
N LYS A 87 -4.51 10.77 1.21
CA LYS A 87 -4.89 12.14 1.55
C LYS A 87 -4.27 12.55 2.87
N THR A 88 -3.76 13.78 2.95
CA THR A 88 -3.18 14.33 4.17
C THR A 88 -3.71 15.71 4.52
N ASP A 89 -3.46 16.17 5.75
CA ASP A 89 -3.75 17.54 6.18
C ASP A 89 -2.57 18.53 5.95
N ASP A 90 -1.44 18.11 5.37
CA ASP A 90 -0.38 19.05 4.97
C ASP A 90 -0.85 19.80 3.70
N PRO A 91 -1.03 21.14 3.76
CA PRO A 91 -1.52 21.91 2.61
C PRO A 91 -0.58 21.86 1.40
N ARG A 92 0.67 21.46 1.57
CA ARG A 92 1.64 21.30 0.48
C ARG A 92 1.54 19.94 -0.19
N PHE A 93 1.04 18.94 0.53
CA PHE A 93 0.88 17.57 0.05
C PHE A 93 -0.50 17.03 0.41
N PRO A 94 -1.59 17.68 -0.06
CA PRO A 94 -2.95 17.27 0.30
C PRO A 94 -3.29 15.86 -0.22
N GLU A 95 -2.62 15.43 -1.28
CA GLU A 95 -2.72 14.09 -1.85
C GLU A 95 -1.33 13.59 -2.28
N ILE A 96 -1.05 12.33 -1.98
CA ILE A 96 0.15 11.60 -2.40
C ILE A 96 -0.33 10.37 -3.18
N THR A 97 0.03 10.30 -4.45
CA THR A 97 -0.35 9.21 -5.35
C THR A 97 0.73 8.13 -5.38
N VAL A 98 0.39 6.90 -5.00
CA VAL A 98 1.29 5.75 -5.02
C VAL A 98 0.85 4.76 -6.11
N PRO A 99 1.62 4.58 -7.19
CA PRO A 99 1.31 3.57 -8.21
C PRO A 99 1.44 2.16 -7.62
N VAL A 100 0.52 1.26 -7.96
CA VAL A 100 0.51 -0.13 -7.52
C VAL A 100 0.24 -1.08 -8.68
N SER A 101 1.02 -2.16 -8.79
CA SER A 101 0.89 -3.12 -9.89
C SER A 101 1.26 -4.56 -9.50
N GLY A 102 0.75 -5.50 -10.29
CA GLY A 102 1.09 -6.92 -10.21
C GLY A 102 0.30 -7.79 -11.17
N GLU A 103 0.61 -9.09 -11.17
CA GLU A 103 -0.08 -10.10 -11.96
C GLU A 103 -0.44 -11.31 -11.10
N ILE A 104 -1.70 -11.74 -11.15
CA ILE A 104 -2.20 -12.90 -10.42
C ILE A 104 -2.46 -14.03 -11.41
N ARG A 105 -1.78 -15.16 -11.24
CA ARG A 105 -1.89 -16.36 -12.09
C ARG A 105 -2.58 -17.52 -11.37
#